data_AF-A0A024UX78-F1
#
_entry.id   AF-A0A024UX78-F1
#
_cell.length_a   1.000
_cell.length_b   1.000
_cell.length_c   1.000
_cell.angle_alpha   90.00
_cell.angle_beta   90.00
_cell.angle_gamma   90.00
#
_symmetry.space_group_name_H-M   'P 1'
#
loop_
_entity.id
_entity.type
_entity.pdbx_description
1 polymer ?
#
loop_
_entity_poly.entity_id
_entity_poly.type
_entity_poly.pdbx_seq_one_letter_code
_entity_poly.pdbx_strand_id
1 'polypeptide(L)'
;IANCKFDKKLICFCIIVSEIIFSWLVFCASRLRLFFFGIFVCIHITSYIICNYCFFSYICLVLFLSSFDDSTLSLLFPSGNAPELYMSNTLMCTPTFIFICLVNTIFFLFYLFIVFMNCVPFFEQWNIYDLKCFHFFYRIHYEFSCLNICNSYAMLTYTGYNRKEVVIEELHKVGESYVWKEVPFKYKPNDLNKIGKILWWGHIPRLEWKFFFFPDHLKKEDYKKNIYPLYICSFLKKLCNRDLDLTSIFEDEQMESVPLLIRLIYYDYKMINEEKNINNNNNIEMKTLNNKDDKVTWDMGKYWQRKKIDIIGTLKYKKENK
;
A
#
# COMPACT_ATOMS: atom_id res chain seq x y z
N ILE A 1 9.44 5.63 18.78
CA ILE A 1 10.13 4.30 18.66
C ILE A 1 11.55 4.43 18.10
N ALA A 2 11.82 5.28 17.10
CA ALA A 2 13.15 5.41 16.49
C ALA A 2 14.29 5.77 17.49
N ASN A 3 14.03 6.62 18.48
CA ASN A 3 15.00 7.09 19.49
C ASN A 3 14.90 6.41 20.88
N CYS A 4 14.17 5.29 20.99
CA CYS A 4 14.06 4.60 22.27
C CYS A 4 15.34 3.80 22.56
N LYS A 5 16.01 4.08 23.69
CA LYS A 5 17.19 3.33 24.18
C LYS A 5 16.86 1.92 24.67
N PHE A 6 15.57 1.62 24.86
CA PHE A 6 15.11 0.28 25.24
C PHE A 6 15.30 -0.73 24.12
N ASP A 7 15.49 -2.00 24.48
CA ASP A 7 15.61 -3.08 23.51
C ASP A 7 14.34 -3.14 22.64
N LYS A 8 14.50 -2.76 21.36
CA LYS A 8 13.42 -2.73 20.38
C LYS A 8 12.73 -4.09 20.25
N LYS A 9 13.46 -5.18 20.48
CA LYS A 9 12.89 -6.55 20.47
C LYS A 9 11.95 -6.78 21.63
N LEU A 10 12.33 -6.34 22.83
CA LEU A 10 11.50 -6.46 24.03
C LEU A 10 10.21 -5.64 23.88
N ILE A 11 10.32 -4.40 23.41
CA ILE A 11 9.14 -3.56 23.14
C ILE A 11 8.22 -4.23 22.14
N CYS A 12 8.76 -4.74 21.03
CA CYS A 12 7.98 -5.42 20.00
C CYS A 12 7.31 -6.69 20.55
N PHE A 13 8.01 -7.49 21.34
CA PHE A 13 7.46 -8.67 21.99
C PHE A 13 6.32 -8.31 22.95
N CYS A 14 6.52 -7.30 23.81
CA CYS A 14 5.47 -6.83 24.71
C CYS A 14 4.24 -6.33 23.95
N ILE A 15 4.42 -5.59 22.85
CA ILE A 15 3.31 -5.14 22.00
C ILE A 15 2.56 -6.34 21.43
N ILE A 16 3.24 -7.30 20.80
CA ILE A 16 2.61 -8.48 20.20
C ILE A 16 1.84 -9.28 21.24
N VAL A 17 2.47 -9.58 22.38
CA VAL A 17 1.81 -10.31 23.47
C VAL A 17 0.60 -9.54 23.99
N SER A 18 0.73 -8.23 24.17
CA SER A 18 -0.38 -7.39 24.63
C SER A 18 -1.52 -7.31 23.61
N GLU A 19 -1.24 -7.20 22.31
CA GLU A 19 -2.26 -7.17 21.27
C GLU A 19 -3.01 -8.50 21.20
N ILE A 20 -2.30 -9.64 21.29
CA ILE A 20 -2.93 -10.95 21.30
C ILE A 20 -3.81 -11.12 22.54
N ILE A 21 -3.28 -10.82 23.73
CA ILE A 21 -4.02 -11.00 24.99
C ILE A 21 -5.21 -10.05 25.07
N PHE A 22 -5.01 -8.76 24.78
CA PHE A 22 -6.08 -7.77 24.88
C PHE A 22 -7.14 -7.92 23.79
N SER A 23 -6.82 -8.52 22.64
CA SER A 23 -7.84 -8.81 21.61
C SER A 23 -8.98 -9.71 22.13
N TRP A 24 -8.71 -10.59 23.10
CA TRP A 24 -9.74 -11.44 23.69
C TRP A 24 -10.77 -10.67 24.53
N LEU A 25 -10.44 -9.45 24.96
CA LEU A 25 -11.36 -8.60 25.73
C LEU A 25 -12.61 -8.20 24.92
N VAL A 26 -12.57 -8.32 23.58
CA VAL A 26 -13.73 -8.17 22.70
C VAL A 26 -14.86 -9.13 23.09
N PHE A 27 -14.54 -10.33 23.55
CA PHE A 27 -15.53 -11.34 23.93
C PHE A 27 -15.98 -11.22 25.40
N CYS A 28 -15.43 -10.28 26.16
CA CYS A 28 -15.72 -10.11 27.58
C CYS A 28 -16.93 -9.19 27.84
N ALA A 29 -17.20 -8.91 29.11
CA ALA A 29 -18.26 -8.00 29.56
C ALA A 29 -18.08 -6.57 29.02
N SER A 30 -19.19 -5.82 28.95
CA SER A 30 -19.27 -4.47 28.34
C SER A 30 -18.12 -3.52 28.72
N ARG A 31 -17.78 -3.44 30.02
CA ARG A 31 -16.69 -2.58 30.51
C ARG A 31 -15.31 -2.95 29.94
N LEU A 32 -15.05 -4.25 29.76
CA LEU A 32 -13.80 -4.75 29.20
C LEU A 32 -13.74 -4.53 27.69
N ARG A 33 -14.88 -4.62 26.98
CA ARG A 33 -14.97 -4.24 25.55
C ARG A 33 -14.70 -2.76 25.32
N LEU A 34 -15.20 -1.89 26.21
CA LEU A 34 -14.90 -0.45 26.15
C LEU A 34 -13.43 -0.15 26.44
N PHE A 35 -12.82 -0.87 27.38
CA PHE A 35 -11.39 -0.77 27.65
C PHE A 35 -10.54 -1.21 26.44
N PHE A 36 -10.90 -2.34 25.83
CA PHE A 36 -10.34 -2.79 24.56
C PHE A 36 -10.45 -1.71 23.48
N PHE A 37 -11.67 -1.18 23.26
CA PHE A 37 -11.93 -0.15 22.27
C PHE A 37 -11.00 1.05 22.48
N GLY A 38 -10.91 1.57 23.71
CA GLY A 38 -10.06 2.72 24.02
C GLY A 38 -8.58 2.47 23.73
N ILE A 39 -8.03 1.32 24.15
CA ILE A 39 -6.63 0.97 23.90
C ILE A 39 -6.35 0.86 22.40
N PHE A 40 -7.13 0.06 21.68
CA PHE A 40 -6.85 -0.22 20.28
C PHE A 40 -7.10 0.99 19.39
N VAL A 41 -8.13 1.79 19.65
CA VAL A 41 -8.32 3.08 18.97
C VAL A 41 -7.12 3.99 19.16
N CYS A 42 -6.62 4.13 20.39
CA CYS A 42 -5.42 4.95 20.68
C CYS A 42 -4.17 4.43 19.95
N ILE A 43 -3.95 3.12 19.93
CA ILE A 43 -2.82 2.50 19.20
C ILE A 43 -2.92 2.79 17.71
N HIS A 44 -4.11 2.63 17.10
CA HIS A 44 -4.30 2.85 15.67
C HIS A 44 -4.25 4.33 15.28
N ILE A 45 -4.78 5.25 16.10
CA ILE A 45 -4.62 6.70 15.89
C ILE A 45 -3.14 7.10 15.97
N THR A 46 -2.42 6.58 16.97
CA THR A 46 -0.98 6.84 17.11
C THR A 46 -0.19 6.29 15.92
N SER A 47 -0.52 5.07 15.48
CA SER A 47 0.07 4.45 14.30
C SER A 47 -0.24 5.21 13.01
N TYR A 48 -1.45 5.77 12.89
CA TYR A 48 -1.83 6.65 11.79
C TYR A 48 -0.96 7.90 11.77
N ILE A 49 -0.80 8.59 12.90
CA ILE A 49 -0.02 9.83 13.01
C ILE A 49 1.48 9.58 12.75
N ILE A 50 2.05 8.52 13.31
CA ILE A 50 3.49 8.26 13.26
C ILE A 50 3.91 7.57 11.96
N CYS A 51 3.18 6.53 11.56
CA CYS A 51 3.60 5.62 10.51
C CYS A 51 2.92 5.91 9.15
N ASN A 52 2.00 6.89 9.08
CA ASN A 52 1.16 7.13 7.90
C ASN A 52 0.45 5.85 7.42
N TYR A 53 0.06 4.99 8.37
CA TYR A 53 -0.54 3.68 8.08
C TYR A 53 -2.05 3.83 7.91
N CYS A 54 -2.44 4.42 6.78
CA CYS A 54 -3.81 4.92 6.57
C CYS A 54 -4.84 3.79 6.46
N PHE A 55 -4.70 2.89 5.49
CA PHE A 55 -5.80 2.00 5.09
C PHE A 55 -6.23 1.01 6.18
N PHE A 56 -5.29 0.22 6.69
CA PHE A 56 -5.61 -0.82 7.69
C PHE A 56 -6.13 -0.20 9.00
N SER A 57 -5.54 0.92 9.43
CA SER A 57 -5.96 1.59 10.66
C SER A 57 -7.42 2.05 10.57
N TYR A 58 -7.87 2.54 9.41
CA TYR A 58 -9.29 2.87 9.23
C TYR A 58 -10.21 1.66 9.33
N ILE A 59 -9.85 0.54 8.70
CA ILE A 59 -10.65 -0.69 8.78
C ILE A 59 -10.76 -1.14 10.23
N CYS A 60 -9.65 -1.17 10.96
CA CYS A 60 -9.64 -1.52 12.39
C CYS A 60 -10.51 -0.58 13.21
N LEU A 61 -10.38 0.74 13.04
CA LEU A 61 -11.19 1.72 13.77
C LEU A 61 -12.69 1.52 13.53
N VAL A 62 -13.10 1.26 12.28
CA VAL A 62 -14.50 0.97 11.94
C VAL A 62 -14.95 -0.34 12.59
N LEU A 63 -14.13 -1.40 12.51
CA LEU A 63 -14.46 -2.69 13.11
C LEU A 63 -14.56 -2.60 14.64
N PHE A 64 -13.74 -1.80 15.29
CA PHE A 64 -13.80 -1.65 16.75
C PHE A 64 -15.11 -1.00 17.23
N LEU A 65 -15.83 -0.26 16.39
CA LEU A 65 -17.18 0.22 16.72
C LEU A 65 -18.14 -0.93 17.05
N SER A 66 -17.89 -2.15 16.56
CA SER A 66 -18.66 -3.34 16.95
C SER A 66 -18.49 -3.76 18.43
N SER A 67 -17.55 -3.15 19.15
CA SER A 67 -17.36 -3.37 20.59
C SER A 67 -18.44 -2.71 21.44
N PHE A 68 -19.16 -1.74 20.87
CA PHE A 68 -20.30 -1.10 21.50
C PHE A 68 -21.51 -2.04 21.53
N ASP A 69 -22.18 -2.05 22.67
CA ASP A 69 -23.46 -2.76 22.86
C ASP A 69 -24.62 -1.76 23.03
N ASP A 70 -25.85 -2.27 23.10
CA ASP A 70 -27.05 -1.46 23.26
C ASP A 70 -27.01 -0.58 24.52
N SER A 71 -26.33 -1.00 25.59
CA SER A 71 -26.16 -0.20 26.81
C SER A 71 -25.27 1.02 26.62
N THR A 72 -24.25 0.90 25.78
CA THR A 72 -23.36 2.02 25.42
C THR A 72 -23.97 2.94 24.37
N LEU A 73 -24.72 2.36 23.42
CA LEU A 73 -25.45 3.12 22.41
C LEU A 73 -26.60 3.92 23.02
N SER A 74 -27.34 3.34 23.97
CA SER A 74 -28.42 4.04 24.70
C SER A 74 -27.91 5.19 25.57
N LEU A 75 -26.65 5.16 26.00
CA LEU A 75 -26.02 6.28 26.71
C LEU A 75 -25.71 7.46 25.77
N LEU A 76 -25.28 7.18 24.54
CA LEU A 76 -24.91 8.19 23.54
C LEU A 76 -26.12 8.73 22.76
N PHE A 77 -27.07 7.85 22.49
CA PHE A 77 -28.33 8.12 21.84
C PHE A 77 -29.41 7.61 22.79
N PRO A 78 -29.97 8.46 23.68
CA PRO A 78 -31.07 8.05 24.55
C PRO A 78 -32.16 7.46 23.66
N SER A 79 -32.30 6.13 23.72
CA SER A 79 -33.32 5.46 22.94
C SER A 79 -34.65 5.99 23.45
N GLY A 80 -35.39 6.69 22.59
CA GLY A 80 -36.83 6.84 22.82
C GLY A 80 -37.38 5.46 23.14
N ASN A 81 -38.26 5.39 24.15
CA ASN A 81 -38.86 4.18 24.72
C ASN A 81 -38.76 2.99 23.76
N ALA A 82 -38.08 1.92 24.20
CA ALA A 82 -38.00 0.69 23.43
C ALA A 82 -39.37 0.41 22.81
N PRO A 83 -39.47 0.19 21.49
CA PRO A 83 -40.76 0.07 20.84
C PRO A 83 -41.60 -0.95 21.61
N GLU A 84 -42.83 -0.58 21.98
CA GLU A 84 -43.77 -1.37 22.81
C GLU A 84 -43.96 -2.82 22.33
N LEU A 85 -43.55 -3.11 21.09
CA LEU A 85 -43.35 -4.42 20.51
C LEU A 85 -42.55 -5.42 21.38
N TYR A 86 -41.60 -4.97 22.20
CA TYR A 86 -40.84 -5.89 23.08
C TYR A 86 -41.54 -6.17 24.42
N MET A 87 -42.46 -5.28 24.83
CA MET A 87 -43.14 -5.38 26.13
C MET A 87 -44.41 -6.24 26.05
N SER A 88 -44.99 -6.35 24.86
CA SER A 88 -46.01 -7.34 24.57
C SER A 88 -45.32 -8.62 24.09
N ASN A 89 -45.58 -9.76 24.72
CA ASN A 89 -45.23 -11.10 24.24
C ASN A 89 -45.99 -11.43 22.93
N THR A 90 -45.90 -10.54 21.94
CA THR A 90 -46.44 -10.75 20.61
C THR A 90 -45.55 -11.79 19.94
N LEU A 91 -46.12 -12.96 19.70
CA LEU A 91 -45.57 -14.02 18.87
C LEU A 91 -44.79 -13.38 17.72
N MET A 92 -43.47 -13.53 17.71
CA MET A 92 -42.63 -13.15 16.58
C MET A 92 -43.32 -13.64 15.31
N CYS A 93 -43.73 -12.71 14.45
CA CYS A 93 -44.35 -13.07 13.19
C CYS A 93 -43.42 -14.04 12.47
N THR A 94 -43.86 -15.29 12.27
CA THR A 94 -43.12 -16.31 11.52
C THR A 94 -42.49 -15.77 10.22
N PRO A 95 -43.16 -14.89 9.42
CA PRO A 95 -42.52 -14.33 8.22
C PRO A 95 -41.35 -13.38 8.52
N THR A 96 -41.37 -12.58 9.59
CA THR A 96 -40.26 -11.69 9.93
C THR A 96 -39.05 -12.49 10.42
N PHE A 97 -39.27 -13.54 11.20
CA PHE A 97 -38.20 -14.46 11.62
C PHE A 97 -37.56 -15.15 10.41
N ILE A 98 -38.37 -15.71 9.50
CA ILE A 98 -37.88 -16.35 8.28
C ILE A 98 -37.08 -15.35 7.42
N PHE A 99 -37.57 -14.11 7.28
CA PHE A 99 -36.87 -13.07 6.55
C PHE A 99 -35.50 -12.74 7.17
N ILE A 100 -35.44 -12.56 8.49
CA ILE A 100 -34.18 -12.32 9.22
C ILE A 100 -33.21 -13.50 9.02
N CYS A 101 -33.69 -14.74 9.15
CA CYS A 101 -32.88 -15.93 8.89
C CYS A 101 -32.34 -15.99 7.46
N LEU A 102 -33.17 -15.66 6.46
CA LEU A 102 -32.75 -15.62 5.06
C LEU A 102 -31.68 -14.57 4.82
N VAL A 103 -31.89 -13.34 5.32
CA VAL A 103 -30.91 -12.25 5.20
C VAL A 103 -29.59 -12.63 5.86
N ASN A 104 -29.63 -13.16 7.09
CA ASN A 104 -28.43 -13.62 7.79
C ASN A 104 -27.73 -14.78 7.05
N THR A 105 -28.49 -15.68 6.45
CA THR A 105 -27.93 -16.79 5.65
C THR A 105 -27.23 -16.24 4.41
N ILE A 106 -27.81 -15.27 3.72
CA ILE A 106 -27.18 -14.61 2.57
C ILE A 106 -25.88 -13.93 2.98
N PHE A 107 -25.88 -13.16 4.08
CA PHE A 107 -24.67 -12.53 4.59
C PHE A 107 -23.60 -13.54 4.98
N PHE A 108 -23.98 -14.65 5.61
CA PHE A 108 -23.07 -15.71 5.99
C PHE A 108 -22.45 -16.41 4.78
N LEU A 109 -23.26 -16.73 3.76
CA LEU A 109 -22.77 -17.31 2.50
C LEU A 109 -21.84 -16.35 1.77
N PHE A 110 -22.17 -15.06 1.74
CA PHE A 110 -21.30 -14.04 1.15
C PHE A 110 -19.98 -13.89 1.91
N TYR A 111 -20.01 -13.92 3.24
CA TYR A 111 -18.81 -13.93 4.08
C TYR A 111 -17.93 -15.16 3.81
N LEU A 112 -18.50 -16.37 3.81
CA LEU A 112 -17.77 -17.59 3.48
C LEU A 112 -17.16 -17.51 2.08
N PHE A 113 -17.91 -17.01 1.10
CA PHE A 113 -17.42 -16.82 -0.25
C PHE A 113 -16.19 -15.89 -0.28
N ILE A 114 -16.22 -14.75 0.41
CA ILE A 114 -15.07 -13.85 0.53
C ILE A 114 -13.88 -14.54 1.21
N VAL A 115 -14.11 -15.28 2.29
CA VAL A 115 -13.04 -15.99 3.02
C VAL A 115 -12.35 -16.99 2.09
N PHE A 116 -13.11 -17.83 1.38
CA PHE A 116 -12.54 -18.78 0.43
C PHE A 116 -11.81 -18.09 -0.73
N MET A 117 -12.36 -17.01 -1.28
CA MET A 117 -11.67 -16.19 -2.29
C MET A 117 -10.30 -15.68 -1.83
N ASN A 118 -10.14 -15.36 -0.54
CA ASN A 118 -8.88 -14.90 0.04
C ASN A 118 -7.92 -16.05 0.43
N CYS A 119 -8.38 -17.30 0.44
CA CYS A 119 -7.49 -18.46 0.60
C CYS A 119 -6.68 -18.76 -0.67
N VAL A 120 -7.13 -18.33 -1.85
CA VAL A 120 -6.41 -18.50 -3.13
C VAL A 120 -4.95 -18.04 -3.04
N PRO A 121 -4.64 -16.77 -2.70
CA PRO A 121 -3.25 -16.31 -2.62
C PRO A 121 -2.45 -17.04 -1.53
N PHE A 122 -3.10 -17.55 -0.49
CA PHE A 122 -2.45 -18.33 0.56
C PHE A 122 -2.03 -19.72 0.07
N PHE A 123 -2.88 -20.40 -0.71
CA PHE A 123 -2.53 -21.67 -1.33
C PHE A 123 -1.44 -21.52 -2.38
N GLU A 124 -1.47 -20.44 -3.17
CA GLU A 124 -0.41 -20.13 -4.13
C GLU A 124 0.94 -19.86 -3.46
N GLN A 125 0.94 -19.17 -2.31
CA GLN A 125 2.14 -18.97 -1.50
C GLN A 125 2.77 -20.29 -1.02
N TRP A 126 1.97 -21.36 -0.93
CA TRP A 126 2.40 -22.72 -0.58
C TRP A 126 2.58 -23.62 -1.81
N ASN A 127 2.61 -23.06 -3.02
CA ASN A 127 2.74 -23.78 -4.29
C ASN A 127 1.62 -24.81 -4.58
N ILE A 128 0.42 -24.61 -4.02
CA ILE A 128 -0.75 -25.49 -4.23
C ILE A 128 -1.66 -24.87 -5.29
N TYR A 129 -1.35 -25.08 -6.56
CA TYR A 129 -2.06 -24.43 -7.67
C TYR A 129 -3.30 -25.18 -8.18
N ASP A 130 -3.47 -26.46 -7.87
CA ASP A 130 -4.48 -27.32 -8.49
C ASP A 130 -5.36 -28.08 -7.49
N LEU A 131 -5.90 -27.37 -6.49
CA LEU A 131 -6.90 -27.93 -5.60
C LEU A 131 -8.24 -28.01 -6.33
N LYS A 132 -8.63 -29.19 -6.83
CA LYS A 132 -9.84 -29.39 -7.65
C LYS A 132 -11.12 -28.81 -7.04
N CYS A 133 -11.32 -28.98 -5.73
CA CYS A 133 -12.49 -28.43 -5.03
C CYS A 133 -12.47 -26.89 -4.92
N PHE A 134 -11.34 -26.25 -5.21
CA PHE A 134 -11.14 -24.80 -5.16
C PHE A 134 -11.08 -24.12 -6.52
N HIS A 135 -11.16 -24.88 -7.62
CA HIS A 135 -11.02 -24.34 -8.97
C HIS A 135 -12.01 -23.22 -9.27
N PHE A 136 -13.23 -23.32 -8.73
CA PHE A 136 -14.21 -22.24 -8.79
C PHE A 136 -13.69 -20.94 -8.18
N PHE A 137 -13.11 -21.00 -6.97
CA PHE A 137 -12.55 -19.83 -6.30
C PHE A 137 -11.29 -19.30 -6.99
N TYR A 138 -10.42 -20.17 -7.52
CA TYR A 138 -9.30 -19.75 -8.36
C TYR A 138 -9.78 -18.92 -9.55
N ARG A 139 -10.75 -19.44 -10.33
CA ARG A 139 -11.30 -18.74 -11.48
C ARG A 139 -11.83 -17.36 -11.09
N ILE A 140 -12.71 -17.30 -10.09
CA ILE A 140 -13.29 -16.03 -9.67
C ILE A 140 -12.21 -15.07 -9.14
N HIS A 141 -11.24 -15.56 -8.36
CA HIS A 141 -10.12 -14.75 -7.89
C HIS A 141 -9.37 -14.08 -9.05
N TYR A 142 -9.03 -14.84 -10.10
CA TYR A 142 -8.32 -14.29 -11.25
C TYR A 142 -9.15 -13.30 -12.06
N GLU A 143 -10.46 -13.51 -12.21
CA GLU A 143 -11.36 -12.54 -12.85
C GLU A 143 -11.40 -11.21 -12.07
N PHE A 144 -11.45 -11.28 -10.74
CA PHE A 144 -11.47 -10.10 -9.86
C PHE A 144 -10.08 -9.53 -9.57
N SER A 145 -9.00 -10.21 -9.97
CA SER A 145 -7.62 -9.82 -9.67
C SER A 145 -7.27 -8.44 -10.26
N CYS A 146 -7.87 -8.10 -11.41
CA CYS A 146 -7.76 -6.77 -12.03
C CYS A 146 -8.23 -5.65 -11.08
N LEU A 147 -9.26 -5.90 -10.27
CA LEU A 147 -9.77 -4.94 -9.29
C LEU A 147 -8.88 -4.84 -8.04
N ASN A 148 -7.96 -5.78 -7.85
CA ASN A 148 -7.08 -5.89 -6.67
C ASN A 148 -7.86 -5.94 -5.35
N ILE A 149 -9.09 -6.46 -5.37
CA ILE A 149 -9.95 -6.60 -4.18
C ILE A 149 -9.51 -7.79 -3.32
N CYS A 150 -9.05 -8.87 -3.95
CA CYS A 150 -8.68 -10.13 -3.29
C CYS A 150 -7.16 -10.30 -3.10
N ASN A 151 -6.38 -9.24 -3.28
CA ASN A 151 -4.91 -9.33 -3.25
C ASN A 151 -4.39 -9.31 -1.81
N SER A 152 -3.29 -10.04 -1.59
CA SER A 152 -2.50 -9.92 -0.37
C SER A 152 -2.09 -8.45 -0.18
N TYR A 153 -2.47 -7.87 0.95
CA TYR A 153 -2.01 -6.55 1.34
C TYR A 153 -0.47 -6.58 1.40
N ALA A 154 0.18 -5.75 0.59
CA ALA A 154 1.62 -5.59 0.66
C ALA A 154 1.96 -4.87 1.96
N MET A 155 2.29 -5.64 3.00
CA MET A 155 2.86 -5.10 4.23
C MET A 155 4.14 -4.34 3.85
N LEU A 156 4.35 -3.14 4.42
CA LEU A 156 5.59 -2.40 4.23
C LEU A 156 6.77 -3.25 4.72
N THR A 157 7.42 -3.98 3.83
CA THR A 157 8.62 -4.78 4.14
C THR A 157 9.88 -3.93 4.22
N TYR A 158 9.74 -2.60 4.18
CA TYR A 158 10.84 -1.71 3.89
C TYR A 158 11.04 -0.69 5.00
N THR A 159 11.84 -1.09 5.99
CA THR A 159 12.23 -0.26 7.14
C THR A 159 13.65 0.32 7.00
N GLY A 160 14.21 0.30 5.79
CA GLY A 160 15.59 0.72 5.51
C GLY A 160 15.71 2.15 4.97
N TYR A 161 16.86 2.79 5.20
CA TYR A 161 17.22 4.09 4.64
C TYR A 161 17.52 4.05 3.14
N ASN A 162 17.82 2.88 2.58
CA ASN A 162 18.10 2.70 1.15
C ASN A 162 16.88 2.05 0.55
N ARG A 163 16.35 2.54 -0.59
CA ARG A 163 15.16 2.08 -1.32
C ARG A 163 15.48 1.96 -2.79
N LYS A 164 15.11 0.84 -3.42
CA LYS A 164 15.21 0.73 -4.88
C LYS A 164 13.92 1.19 -5.53
N GLU A 165 14.02 1.85 -6.69
CA GLU A 165 12.88 2.48 -7.34
C GLU A 165 13.02 2.43 -8.87
N VAL A 166 11.90 2.18 -9.56
CA VAL A 166 11.83 2.34 -11.01
C VAL A 166 11.29 3.74 -11.32
N VAL A 167 12.03 4.48 -12.14
CA VAL A 167 11.66 5.81 -12.65
C VAL A 167 11.41 5.70 -14.15
N ILE A 168 10.36 6.36 -14.62
CA ILE A 168 10.00 6.42 -16.03
C ILE A 168 10.56 7.72 -16.58
N GLU A 169 11.28 7.64 -17.68
CA GLU A 169 11.78 8.81 -18.39
C GLU A 169 11.27 8.83 -19.83
N GLU A 170 10.99 10.03 -20.30
CA GLU A 170 10.52 10.32 -21.64
C GLU A 170 11.56 11.13 -22.40
N LEU A 171 11.77 10.79 -23.67
CA LEU A 171 12.62 11.56 -24.56
C LEU A 171 11.80 12.63 -25.27
N HIS A 172 12.16 13.88 -25.02
CA HIS A 172 11.53 15.06 -25.60
C HIS A 172 12.52 15.79 -26.52
N LYS A 173 12.02 16.33 -27.64
CA LYS A 173 12.79 17.20 -28.51
C LYS A 173 12.58 18.65 -28.06
N VAL A 174 13.62 19.28 -27.55
CA VAL A 174 13.60 20.69 -27.11
C VAL A 174 14.54 21.47 -28.02
N GLY A 175 13.94 22.21 -28.98
CA GLY A 175 14.68 22.86 -30.05
C GLY A 175 15.35 21.85 -30.97
N GLU A 176 16.69 21.90 -31.05
CA GLU A 176 17.52 20.97 -31.82
C GLU A 176 18.06 19.79 -30.99
N SER A 177 17.90 19.85 -29.66
CA SER A 177 18.44 18.86 -28.73
C SER A 177 17.39 17.83 -28.29
N TYR A 178 17.85 16.64 -27.93
CA TYR A 178 17.02 15.60 -27.32
C TYR A 178 17.34 15.49 -25.84
N VAL A 179 16.33 15.65 -24.99
CA VAL A 179 16.48 15.67 -23.53
C VAL A 179 15.59 14.60 -22.92
N TRP A 180 16.18 13.77 -22.04
CA TRP A 180 15.43 12.85 -21.20
C TRP A 180 14.86 13.61 -20.02
N LYS A 181 13.56 13.49 -19.80
CA LYS A 181 12.86 14.07 -18.66
C LYS A 181 12.14 12.98 -17.88
N GLU A 182 12.21 13.05 -16.56
CA GLU A 182 11.48 12.13 -15.69
C GLU A 182 9.98 12.44 -15.75
N VAL A 183 9.17 11.39 -15.61
CA VAL A 183 7.71 11.51 -15.52
C VAL A 183 7.34 11.91 -14.08
N PRO A 184 6.75 13.09 -13.86
CA PRO A 184 6.56 13.64 -12.53
C PRO A 184 5.26 13.13 -11.90
N PHE A 185 5.35 12.06 -11.12
CA PHE A 185 4.23 11.55 -10.30
C PHE A 185 3.93 12.47 -9.12
N LYS A 186 2.65 12.59 -8.73
CA LYS A 186 2.19 13.54 -7.73
C LYS A 186 2.68 13.24 -6.30
N TYR A 187 2.77 11.96 -5.92
CA TYR A 187 3.10 11.55 -4.56
C TYR A 187 4.48 10.87 -4.44
N LYS A 188 5.17 10.64 -5.56
CA LYS A 188 6.55 10.12 -5.60
C LYS A 188 7.56 11.24 -5.36
N PRO A 189 8.68 10.99 -4.65
CA PRO A 189 9.74 11.97 -4.51
C PRO A 189 10.54 12.09 -5.82
N ASN A 190 10.07 12.96 -6.73
CA ASN A 190 10.79 13.25 -7.99
C ASN A 190 11.96 14.23 -7.75
N ASP A 191 11.81 15.14 -6.79
CA ASP A 191 12.82 16.12 -6.40
C ASP A 191 13.57 15.64 -5.15
N LEU A 192 14.88 15.45 -5.27
CA LEU A 192 15.77 15.00 -4.18
C LEU A 192 15.82 15.99 -3.01
N ASN A 193 15.40 17.23 -3.24
CA ASN A 193 15.37 18.31 -2.24
C ASN A 193 14.04 18.43 -1.51
N LYS A 194 13.03 17.63 -1.87
CA LYS A 194 11.72 17.65 -1.23
C LYS A 194 11.46 16.36 -0.47
N ILE A 195 10.83 16.48 0.70
CA ILE A 195 10.18 15.36 1.35
C ILE A 195 8.87 15.12 0.58
N GLY A 196 8.57 13.86 0.28
CA GLY A 196 7.35 13.50 -0.47
C GLY A 196 6.08 14.07 0.18
N LYS A 197 5.02 14.24 -0.62
CA LYS A 197 3.77 14.85 -0.13
C LYS A 197 3.11 14.00 0.95
N ILE A 198 2.50 14.67 1.93
CA ILE A 198 1.67 14.01 2.95
C ILE A 198 0.38 13.53 2.27
N LEU A 199 0.09 12.25 2.39
CA LEU A 199 -1.15 11.66 1.89
C LEU A 199 -2.28 11.92 2.89
N TRP A 200 -3.13 12.90 2.59
CA TRP A 200 -4.30 13.24 3.41
C TRP A 200 -5.47 12.26 3.18
N TRP A 201 -6.18 11.90 4.25
CA TRP A 201 -7.51 11.27 4.26
C TRP A 201 -7.69 10.07 3.31
N GLY A 202 -6.89 9.02 3.49
CA GLY A 202 -7.14 7.73 2.84
C GLY A 202 -6.98 7.69 1.31
N HIS A 203 -6.64 8.80 0.65
CA HIS A 203 -6.25 8.78 -0.75
C HIS A 203 -4.88 8.13 -0.88
N ILE A 204 -4.86 6.84 -1.22
CA ILE A 204 -3.62 6.12 -1.55
C ILE A 204 -3.58 5.96 -3.08
N PRO A 205 -2.65 6.63 -3.79
CA PRO A 205 -2.51 6.50 -5.24
C PRO A 205 -2.04 5.08 -5.56
N ARG A 206 -3.00 4.17 -5.78
CA ARG A 206 -2.73 2.72 -5.91
C ARG A 206 -1.72 2.39 -7.00
N LEU A 207 -1.74 3.14 -8.10
CA LEU A 207 -0.78 2.98 -9.19
C LEU A 207 0.65 3.37 -8.78
N GLU A 208 0.83 4.56 -8.20
CA GLU A 208 2.13 5.02 -7.71
C GLU A 208 2.67 4.09 -6.62
N TRP A 209 1.79 3.63 -5.72
CA TRP A 209 2.12 2.65 -4.70
C TRP A 209 2.60 1.33 -5.31
N LYS A 210 1.96 0.84 -6.38
CA LYS A 210 2.45 -0.34 -7.11
C LYS A 210 3.82 -0.09 -7.75
N PHE A 211 4.06 1.09 -8.31
CA PHE A 211 5.38 1.43 -8.85
C PHE A 211 6.46 1.52 -7.78
N PHE A 212 6.10 1.91 -6.55
CA PHE A 212 7.02 1.95 -5.41
C PHE A 212 7.58 0.55 -5.09
N PHE A 213 6.75 -0.49 -5.12
CA PHE A 213 7.16 -1.88 -4.81
C PHE A 213 7.57 -2.71 -6.03
N PHE A 214 7.28 -2.24 -7.25
CA PHE A 214 7.67 -2.89 -8.49
C PHE A 214 9.16 -3.34 -8.56
N PRO A 215 10.13 -2.53 -8.11
CA PRO A 215 11.54 -2.94 -7.95
C PRO A 215 11.79 -4.26 -7.22
N ASP A 216 10.99 -4.57 -6.20
CA ASP A 216 11.19 -5.75 -5.36
C ASP A 216 10.60 -7.00 -6.00
N HIS A 217 9.52 -6.85 -6.76
CA HIS A 217 9.01 -7.90 -7.64
C HIS A 217 10.06 -8.29 -8.68
N LEU A 218 10.71 -7.29 -9.31
CA LEU A 218 11.74 -7.53 -10.33
C LEU A 218 12.94 -8.35 -9.86
N LYS A 219 13.25 -8.36 -8.55
CA LYS A 219 14.36 -9.16 -8.00
C LYS A 219 13.95 -10.57 -7.59
N LYS A 220 12.72 -10.73 -7.13
CA LYS A 220 12.23 -11.98 -6.53
C LYS A 220 11.78 -12.98 -7.58
N GLU A 221 11.22 -12.48 -8.67
CA GLU A 221 10.80 -13.30 -9.77
C GLU A 221 11.92 -13.27 -10.82
N ASP A 222 12.38 -14.45 -11.24
CA ASP A 222 12.95 -14.65 -12.56
C ASP A 222 11.85 -14.31 -13.59
N TYR A 223 11.48 -13.02 -13.69
CA TYR A 223 10.70 -12.54 -14.81
C TYR A 223 11.51 -12.96 -16.02
N LYS A 224 11.04 -14.00 -16.71
CA LYS A 224 11.52 -14.36 -18.04
C LYS A 224 11.67 -13.04 -18.77
N LYS A 225 12.92 -12.69 -19.11
CA LYS A 225 13.27 -11.42 -19.75
C LYS A 225 12.11 -11.03 -20.68
N ASN A 226 11.44 -9.91 -20.39
CA ASN A 226 10.33 -9.31 -21.17
C ASN A 226 8.88 -9.61 -20.74
N ILE A 227 8.58 -10.30 -19.64
CA ILE A 227 7.20 -10.36 -19.11
C ILE A 227 7.04 -9.32 -18.01
N TYR A 228 6.24 -8.27 -18.26
CA TYR A 228 5.90 -7.24 -17.29
C TYR A 228 4.45 -7.40 -16.81
N PRO A 229 4.13 -7.00 -15.56
CA PRO A 229 2.75 -6.98 -15.07
C PRO A 229 1.82 -6.19 -15.98
N LEU A 230 0.61 -6.70 -16.22
CA LEU A 230 -0.36 -6.12 -17.15
C LEU A 230 -0.65 -4.63 -16.88
N TYR A 231 -0.70 -4.23 -15.61
CA TYR A 231 -0.96 -2.83 -15.23
C TYR A 231 0.15 -1.88 -15.70
N ILE A 232 1.42 -2.32 -15.73
CA ILE A 232 2.54 -1.51 -16.23
C ILE A 232 2.46 -1.39 -17.73
N CYS A 233 2.23 -2.50 -18.44
CA CYS A 233 2.06 -2.50 -19.88
C CYS A 233 0.90 -1.57 -20.30
N SER A 234 -0.24 -1.69 -19.63
CA SER A 234 -1.41 -0.84 -19.85
C SER A 234 -1.08 0.63 -19.60
N PHE A 235 -0.44 0.94 -18.46
CA PHE A 235 -0.05 2.30 -18.12
C PHE A 235 0.92 2.90 -19.13
N LEU A 236 1.97 2.19 -19.52
CA LEU A 236 2.95 2.67 -20.51
C LEU A 236 2.30 2.88 -21.88
N LYS A 237 1.34 2.04 -22.28
CA LYS A 237 0.56 2.24 -23.49
C LYS A 237 -0.27 3.52 -23.42
N LYS A 238 -0.99 3.74 -22.32
CA LYS A 238 -1.77 4.97 -22.10
C LYS A 238 -0.87 6.21 -22.07
N LEU A 239 0.31 6.10 -21.47
CA LEU A 239 1.30 7.17 -21.37
C LEU A 239 1.85 7.55 -22.75
N CYS A 240 2.19 6.56 -23.57
CA CYS A 240 2.59 6.73 -24.97
C CYS A 240 1.49 7.41 -25.81
N ASN A 241 0.23 7.02 -25.60
CA ASN A 241 -0.91 7.54 -26.36
C ASN A 241 -1.41 8.91 -25.88
N ARG A 242 -0.89 9.41 -24.74
CA ARG A 242 -1.35 10.63 -24.07
C ARG A 242 -2.87 10.61 -23.79
N ASP A 243 -3.35 9.52 -23.23
CA ASP A 243 -4.75 9.41 -22.80
C ASP A 243 -5.07 10.51 -21.77
N LEU A 244 -6.18 11.22 -21.98
CA LEU A 244 -6.62 12.35 -21.13
C LEU A 244 -6.79 11.94 -19.66
N ASP A 245 -7.17 10.68 -19.38
CA ASP A 245 -7.32 10.14 -18.03
C ASP A 245 -6.05 10.30 -17.16
N LEU A 246 -4.87 10.31 -17.80
CA LEU A 246 -3.58 10.39 -17.11
C LEU A 246 -3.22 11.80 -16.62
N THR A 247 -3.89 12.84 -17.12
CA THR A 247 -3.62 14.23 -16.72
C THR A 247 -3.75 14.45 -15.21
N SER A 248 -4.66 13.74 -14.55
CA SER A 248 -4.89 13.84 -13.11
C SER A 248 -3.77 13.24 -12.23
N ILE A 249 -2.90 12.40 -12.82
CA ILE A 249 -1.83 11.67 -12.10
C ILE A 249 -0.55 12.49 -11.98
N PHE A 250 -0.34 13.44 -12.90
CA PHE A 250 0.90 14.21 -12.99
C PHE A 250 0.69 15.67 -12.57
N GLU A 251 1.77 16.33 -12.14
CA GLU A 251 1.71 17.75 -11.72
C GLU A 251 2.11 18.74 -12.83
N ASP A 252 2.87 18.30 -13.83
CA ASP A 252 3.50 19.21 -14.79
C ASP A 252 2.85 19.18 -16.18
N GLU A 253 2.88 20.34 -16.85
CA GLU A 253 2.50 20.57 -18.26
C GLU A 253 3.36 19.77 -19.26
N GLN A 254 4.40 19.08 -18.80
CA GLN A 254 5.29 18.23 -19.61
C GLN A 254 4.52 17.18 -20.44
N MET A 255 3.29 16.85 -20.06
CA MET A 255 2.39 15.90 -20.71
C MET A 255 1.80 16.37 -22.05
N GLU A 256 1.87 17.66 -22.41
CA GLU A 256 1.25 18.16 -23.65
C GLU A 256 1.92 17.61 -24.93
N SER A 257 3.19 17.22 -24.85
CA SER A 257 3.95 16.73 -26.01
C SER A 257 4.07 15.20 -26.02
N VAL A 258 3.88 14.59 -27.20
CA VAL A 258 4.00 13.13 -27.40
C VAL A 258 5.48 12.72 -27.30
N PRO A 259 5.83 11.73 -26.47
CA PRO A 259 7.21 11.34 -26.25
C PRO A 259 7.75 10.53 -27.43
N LEU A 260 9.02 10.69 -27.77
CA LEU A 260 9.66 9.92 -28.85
C LEU A 260 10.00 8.50 -28.41
N LEU A 261 10.52 8.39 -27.19
CA LEU A 261 10.92 7.16 -26.54
C LEU A 261 10.52 7.24 -25.06
N ILE A 262 10.20 6.10 -24.48
CA ILE A 262 10.00 5.95 -23.03
C ILE A 262 10.98 4.91 -22.53
N ARG A 263 11.65 5.15 -21.42
CA ARG A 263 12.53 4.16 -20.78
C ARG A 263 12.21 3.99 -19.30
N LEU A 264 12.46 2.78 -18.82
CA LEU A 264 12.36 2.41 -17.42
C LEU A 264 13.77 2.33 -16.83
N ILE A 265 14.04 3.12 -15.80
CA ILE A 265 15.35 3.17 -15.16
C ILE A 265 15.25 2.67 -13.74
N TYR A 266 16.23 1.85 -13.37
CA TYR A 266 16.41 1.34 -12.03
C TYR A 266 17.36 2.26 -11.24
N TYR A 267 16.84 2.85 -10.17
CA TYR A 267 17.58 3.69 -9.25
C TYR A 267 17.70 3.05 -7.86
N ASP A 268 18.83 3.28 -7.21
CA ASP A 268 19.01 3.08 -5.77
C ASP A 268 18.91 4.42 -5.07
N TYR A 269 17.86 4.63 -4.28
CA TYR A 269 17.68 5.80 -3.44
C TYR A 269 18.21 5.54 -2.05
N LYS A 270 18.70 6.57 -1.39
CA LYS A 270 19.09 6.54 0.00
C LYS A 270 18.71 7.85 0.67
N MET A 271 18.01 7.76 1.79
CA MET A 271 17.72 8.91 2.61
C MET A 271 19.01 9.37 3.31
N ILE A 272 19.27 10.67 3.28
CA ILE A 272 20.41 11.26 3.96
C ILE A 272 20.04 11.35 5.44
N ASN A 273 20.88 10.76 6.30
CA ASN A 273 20.67 10.75 7.76
C ASN A 273 21.73 11.67 8.39
N GLU A 274 21.31 12.71 9.12
CA GLU A 274 22.22 13.71 9.71
C GLU A 274 23.27 13.07 10.64
N GLU A 275 22.92 12.02 11.39
CA GLU A 275 23.86 11.30 12.27
C GLU A 275 25.04 10.64 11.53
N LYS A 276 24.85 10.22 10.26
CA LYS A 276 25.94 9.63 9.46
C LYS A 276 26.90 10.69 8.92
N ASN A 277 26.50 11.96 8.81
CA ASN A 277 27.39 13.02 8.34
C ASN A 277 28.50 13.33 9.35
N ILE A 278 28.24 13.22 10.65
CA ILE A 278 29.26 13.46 11.69
C ILE A 278 30.36 12.40 11.62
N ASN A 279 30.01 11.12 11.44
CA ASN A 279 30.99 10.04 11.32
C ASN A 279 31.62 9.92 9.92
N ASN A 280 30.92 10.33 8.86
CA ASN A 280 31.48 10.32 7.52
C ASN A 280 32.45 11.48 7.28
N ASN A 281 32.25 12.67 7.86
CA ASN A 281 33.21 13.76 7.68
C ASN A 281 34.61 13.37 8.19
N ASN A 282 34.70 12.61 9.29
CA ASN A 282 35.97 12.07 9.80
C ASN A 282 36.57 10.96 8.91
N ASN A 283 35.73 10.22 8.16
CA ASN A 283 36.19 9.13 7.28
C ASN A 283 36.43 9.59 5.82
N ILE A 284 35.84 10.71 5.40
CA ILE A 284 36.01 11.30 4.07
C ILE A 284 37.43 11.88 3.94
N GLU A 285 37.99 12.45 5.01
CA GLU A 285 39.40 12.89 5.01
C GLU A 285 40.40 11.72 4.83
N MET A 286 40.05 10.48 5.22
CA MET A 286 40.92 9.31 5.05
C MET A 286 40.72 8.52 3.74
N LYS A 287 39.55 8.61 3.09
CA LYS A 287 39.24 7.80 1.88
C LYS A 287 39.55 8.47 0.55
N THR A 288 39.90 9.75 0.53
CA THR A 288 40.26 10.46 -0.72
C THR A 288 41.57 9.99 -1.35
N LEU A 289 42.35 9.11 -0.70
CA LEU A 289 43.62 8.65 -1.25
C LEU A 289 43.57 7.37 -2.09
N ASN A 290 42.55 6.51 -1.96
CA ASN A 290 42.56 5.20 -2.63
C ASN A 290 41.16 4.80 -3.12
N ASN A 291 40.88 5.05 -4.40
CA ASN A 291 40.42 4.04 -5.36
C ASN A 291 39.90 4.71 -6.64
N LYS A 292 40.64 4.48 -7.73
CA LYS A 292 40.22 4.66 -9.11
C LYS A 292 39.55 3.36 -9.55
N ASP A 293 38.23 3.26 -9.43
CA ASP A 293 37.41 2.28 -10.16
C ASP A 293 36.00 2.88 -10.32
N ASP A 294 35.52 2.94 -11.56
CA ASP A 294 34.22 3.40 -12.04
C ASP A 294 33.44 4.36 -11.12
N LYS A 295 33.63 5.67 -11.33
CA LYS A 295 32.88 6.74 -10.66
C LYS A 295 31.40 6.67 -11.05
N VAL A 296 30.65 5.78 -10.40
CA VAL A 296 29.20 5.87 -10.38
C VAL A 296 28.84 7.02 -9.46
N THR A 297 28.53 8.16 -10.05
CA THR A 297 28.18 9.39 -9.34
C THR A 297 26.81 9.27 -8.71
N TRP A 298 26.71 9.59 -7.43
CA TRP A 298 25.44 9.75 -6.73
C TRP A 298 24.92 11.15 -6.99
N ASP A 299 23.66 11.26 -7.41
CA ASP A 299 22.95 12.54 -7.43
C ASP A 299 22.52 12.85 -5.99
N MET A 300 22.94 14.00 -5.47
CA MET A 300 22.71 14.40 -4.08
C MET A 300 21.68 15.53 -4.04
N GLY A 301 20.67 15.39 -3.20
CA GLY A 301 19.78 16.48 -2.80
C GLY A 301 19.78 16.70 -1.29
N LYS A 302 18.88 17.55 -0.81
CA LYS A 302 18.75 17.89 0.61
C LYS A 302 18.35 16.69 1.48
N TYR A 303 17.43 15.86 1.00
CA TYR A 303 16.87 14.74 1.79
C TYR A 303 17.22 13.37 1.22
N TRP A 304 17.41 13.28 -0.09
CA TRP A 304 17.65 12.04 -0.80
C TRP A 304 18.95 12.11 -1.60
N GLN A 305 19.64 10.99 -1.68
CA GLN A 305 20.65 10.73 -2.71
C GLN A 305 20.20 9.56 -3.55
N ARG A 306 20.49 9.56 -4.85
CA ARG A 306 20.18 8.42 -5.71
C ARG A 306 21.32 8.07 -6.65
N LYS A 307 21.38 6.81 -7.03
CA LYS A 307 22.33 6.29 -8.00
C LYS A 307 21.58 5.52 -9.06
N LYS A 308 21.86 5.81 -10.33
CA LYS A 308 21.40 5.01 -11.45
C LYS A 308 22.13 3.66 -11.44
N ILE A 309 21.37 2.57 -11.45
CA ILE A 309 21.93 1.22 -11.51
C ILE A 309 21.89 0.71 -12.95
N ASP A 310 20.70 0.66 -13.57
CA ASP A 310 20.51 0.03 -14.87
C ASP A 310 19.30 0.59 -15.62
N ILE A 311 19.22 0.32 -16.93
CA ILE A 311 18.05 0.59 -17.76
C ILE A 311 17.34 -0.74 -18.02
N ILE A 312 16.14 -0.89 -17.46
CA ILE A 312 15.35 -2.12 -17.54
C ILE A 312 14.87 -2.36 -18.98
N GLY A 313 14.45 -1.29 -19.66
CA GLY A 313 13.96 -1.38 -21.03
C GLY A 313 13.69 -0.01 -21.62
N THR A 314 13.78 0.08 -22.95
CA THR A 314 13.40 1.27 -23.73
C THR A 314 12.32 0.88 -24.73
N LEU A 315 11.21 1.60 -24.69
CA LEU A 315 10.07 1.46 -25.56
C LEU A 315 10.07 2.60 -26.57
N LYS A 316 9.92 2.26 -27.84
CA LYS A 316 9.74 3.25 -28.90
C LYS A 316 8.26 3.41 -29.21
N TYR A 317 7.81 4.66 -29.27
CA TYR A 317 6.47 4.93 -29.76
C TYR A 317 6.37 4.51 -31.23
N LYS A 318 5.59 3.47 -31.49
CA LYS A 318 5.27 3.04 -32.86
C LYS A 318 3.95 3.72 -33.20
N LYS A 319 4.02 4.81 -33.95
CA LYS A 319 2.84 5.46 -34.51
C LYS A 319 2.14 4.41 -35.38
N GLU A 320 0.97 3.93 -34.97
CA GLU A 320 0.15 3.12 -35.86
C GLU A 320 -0.20 4.04 -37.04
N ASN A 321 0.32 3.70 -38.22
CA ASN A 321 -0.15 4.28 -39.46
C ASN A 321 -1.62 3.86 -39.59
N LYS A 322 -2.54 4.74 -39.18
CA LYS A 322 -3.94 4.66 -39.57
C LYS A 322 -4.08 5.11 -41.01
#